data_AF-A0A8J7QXY2-F1
#
_entry.id   AF-A0A8J7QXY2-F1
#
_cell.length_a   1.000
_cell.length_b   1.000
_cell.length_c   1.000
_cell.angle_alpha   90.00
_cell.angle_beta   90.00
_cell.angle_gamma   90.00
#
_symmetry.space_group_name_H-M   'P 1'
#
loop_
_entity.id
_entity.type
_entity.pdbx_description
1 polymer ?
#
loop_
_entity_poly.entity_id
_entity_poly.type
_entity_poly.pdbx_seq_one_letter_code
_entity_poly.pdbx_strand_id
1 'polypeptide(L)'
;MKRLWFASAFAGLIGSSSSPAVEMRTPFSFEQPERGNAVTWIMPNAAFFPAPGSSAALEPFRGGLLIDETPMEMRPPLGEGQGSGKKSHQFPSVWLGFITMDGELIPVTSDVVRAGSLPDTSSSWDIVVRPGRVWSDPMDEGWNRASFSFALVDPSSGATHDGVAMFLYRGTEIRDLRYQIVPEKTAASGECFTAAGLLPARFEAGDIDEATVRARHLAARKAPPSLGGSATARP
;
A
#
# COMPACT_ATOMS: atom_id res chain seq x y z
N MET A 1 -8.84 -2.06 -81.99
CA MET A 1 -8.22 -3.38 -81.70
C MET A 1 -7.63 -3.34 -80.30
N LYS A 2 -8.04 -4.35 -79.52
CA LYS A 2 -7.92 -4.64 -78.07
C LYS A 2 -6.67 -4.08 -77.35
N ARG A 3 -6.88 -3.26 -76.31
CA ARG A 3 -5.92 -3.00 -75.22
C ARG A 3 -6.40 -3.75 -73.97
N LEU A 4 -5.65 -4.79 -73.59
CA LEU A 4 -5.80 -5.51 -72.31
C LEU A 4 -5.37 -4.58 -71.18
N TRP A 5 -6.24 -4.37 -70.20
CA TRP A 5 -5.87 -3.87 -68.87
C TRP A 5 -5.80 -5.05 -67.92
N PHE A 6 -4.64 -5.24 -67.29
CA PHE A 6 -4.46 -6.19 -66.19
C PHE A 6 -5.18 -5.63 -64.95
N ALA A 7 -6.14 -6.38 -64.43
CA ALA A 7 -6.73 -6.13 -63.13
C ALA A 7 -5.81 -6.71 -62.05
N SER A 8 -5.12 -5.86 -61.30
CA SER A 8 -4.45 -6.26 -60.07
C SER A 8 -5.50 -6.45 -58.97
N ALA A 9 -5.72 -7.69 -58.57
CA ALA A 9 -6.46 -8.02 -57.37
C ALA A 9 -5.58 -7.71 -56.15
N PHE A 10 -5.89 -6.62 -55.44
CA PHE A 10 -5.37 -6.42 -54.09
C PHE A 10 -6.20 -7.28 -53.13
N ALA A 11 -5.65 -8.43 -52.75
CA ALA A 11 -6.16 -9.20 -51.62
C ALA A 11 -5.86 -8.41 -50.35
N GLY A 12 -6.87 -7.73 -49.81
CA GLY A 12 -6.81 -7.11 -48.49
C GLY A 12 -6.70 -8.21 -47.44
N LEU A 13 -5.49 -8.42 -46.90
CA LEU A 13 -5.34 -9.04 -45.59
C LEU A 13 -5.91 -8.05 -44.57
N ILE A 14 -7.16 -8.27 -44.16
CA ILE A 14 -7.63 -7.77 -42.87
C ILE A 14 -6.93 -8.64 -41.83
N GLY A 15 -5.70 -8.26 -41.50
CA GLY A 15 -5.05 -8.72 -40.29
C GLY A 15 -5.95 -8.27 -39.14
N SER A 16 -6.74 -9.21 -38.62
CA SER A 16 -7.43 -9.02 -37.35
C SER A 16 -6.36 -8.64 -36.34
N SER A 17 -6.37 -7.40 -35.89
CA SER A 17 -5.64 -6.98 -34.71
C SER A 17 -6.27 -7.73 -33.54
N SER A 18 -5.82 -8.96 -33.32
CA SER A 18 -5.87 -9.56 -32.00
C SER A 18 -5.14 -8.58 -31.10
N SER A 19 -5.91 -7.76 -30.39
CA SER A 19 -5.44 -7.05 -29.22
C SER A 19 -4.62 -8.05 -28.41
N PRO A 20 -3.45 -7.67 -27.84
CA PRO A 20 -2.79 -8.55 -26.90
C PRO A 20 -3.82 -8.86 -25.82
N ALA A 21 -4.31 -10.09 -25.89
CA ALA A 21 -5.23 -10.65 -24.93
C ALA A 21 -4.63 -10.41 -23.56
N VAL A 22 -5.45 -9.86 -22.66
CA VAL A 22 -5.40 -10.02 -21.21
C VAL A 22 -4.19 -10.87 -20.83
N GLU A 23 -3.04 -10.21 -20.72
CA GLU A 23 -1.78 -10.84 -20.38
C GLU A 23 -2.04 -11.55 -19.06
N MET A 24 -1.89 -12.88 -19.04
CA MET A 24 -2.24 -13.79 -17.94
C MET A 24 -2.09 -13.10 -16.57
N ARG A 25 -3.17 -12.49 -16.08
CA ARG A 25 -3.20 -11.87 -14.76
C ARG A 25 -3.40 -13.00 -13.79
N THR A 26 -2.32 -13.50 -13.22
CA THR A 26 -2.39 -14.44 -12.10
C THR A 26 -3.24 -13.80 -11.00
N PRO A 27 -4.14 -14.54 -10.32
CA PRO A 27 -4.70 -14.08 -9.05
C PRO A 27 -3.57 -13.53 -8.19
N PHE A 28 -3.83 -12.47 -7.43
CA PHE A 28 -2.81 -11.88 -6.56
C PHE A 28 -2.53 -12.82 -5.39
N SER A 29 -1.80 -13.90 -5.69
CA SER A 29 -1.17 -14.73 -4.70
C SER A 29 0.04 -13.95 -4.22
N PHE A 30 0.15 -13.77 -2.92
CA PHE A 30 1.27 -13.06 -2.30
C PHE A 30 2.62 -13.80 -2.45
N GLU A 31 2.70 -14.83 -3.31
CA GLU A 31 3.88 -15.69 -3.44
C GLU A 31 5.18 -14.88 -3.52
N GLN A 32 6.07 -15.25 -2.61
CA GLN A 32 7.38 -14.66 -2.46
C GLN A 32 8.16 -14.93 -3.75
N PRO A 33 8.77 -13.92 -4.39
CA PRO A 33 9.62 -14.21 -5.53
C PRO A 33 10.79 -15.09 -5.08
N GLU A 34 10.89 -16.28 -5.68
CA GLU A 34 12.01 -17.20 -5.56
C GLU A 34 13.34 -16.43 -5.68
N ARG A 35 14.26 -16.62 -4.71
CA ARG A 35 15.60 -16.02 -4.75
C ARG A 35 16.25 -16.34 -6.09
N GLY A 36 16.54 -15.31 -6.88
CA GLY A 36 17.42 -15.41 -8.04
C GLY A 36 16.78 -15.19 -9.41
N ASN A 37 15.48 -14.88 -9.49
CA ASN A 37 14.89 -14.39 -10.74
C ASN A 37 14.52 -12.91 -10.62
N ALA A 38 14.74 -12.10 -11.66
CA ALA A 38 14.48 -10.66 -11.68
C ALA A 38 12.97 -10.33 -11.76
N VAL A 39 12.14 -11.07 -11.02
CA VAL A 39 10.78 -10.67 -10.67
C VAL A 39 10.94 -9.63 -9.57
N THR A 40 10.66 -8.36 -9.88
CA THR A 40 10.95 -7.24 -8.99
C THR A 40 10.20 -7.42 -7.67
N TRP A 41 10.95 -7.61 -6.60
CA TRP A 41 10.46 -7.62 -5.21
C TRP A 41 9.61 -6.37 -4.86
N ILE A 42 9.87 -5.27 -5.58
CA ILE A 42 9.03 -4.06 -5.63
C ILE A 42 8.03 -4.17 -6.78
N MET A 43 6.76 -3.89 -6.49
CA MET A 43 5.73 -3.81 -7.51
C MET A 43 5.59 -2.38 -8.01
N PRO A 44 5.16 -2.19 -9.27
CA PRO A 44 4.69 -0.88 -9.72
C PRO A 44 3.59 -0.37 -8.79
N ASN A 45 3.59 0.93 -8.46
CA ASN A 45 2.59 1.51 -7.56
C ASN A 45 1.15 1.21 -8.00
N ALA A 46 0.91 1.09 -9.31
CA ALA A 46 -0.39 0.71 -9.88
C ALA A 46 -0.96 -0.61 -9.33
N ALA A 47 -0.12 -1.54 -8.83
CA ALA A 47 -0.57 -2.78 -8.20
C ALA A 47 -1.32 -2.57 -6.88
N PHE A 48 -1.17 -1.41 -6.23
CA PHE A 48 -1.83 -1.04 -4.98
C PHE A 48 -3.08 -0.18 -5.21
N PHE A 49 -3.54 -0.04 -6.45
CA PHE A 49 -4.74 0.71 -6.81
C PHE A 49 -5.74 -0.19 -7.54
N PRO A 50 -7.04 0.17 -7.51
CA PRO A 50 -8.05 -0.50 -8.34
C PRO A 50 -7.63 -0.49 -9.80
N ALA A 51 -7.64 -1.67 -10.41
CA ALA A 51 -7.33 -1.83 -11.83
C ALA A 51 -8.58 -1.51 -12.67
N PRO A 52 -8.43 -1.25 -13.98
CA PRO A 52 -9.56 -1.24 -14.89
C PRO A 52 -10.33 -2.57 -14.81
N GLY A 53 -11.63 -2.50 -14.54
CA GLY A 53 -12.50 -3.65 -14.33
C GLY A 53 -12.73 -4.03 -12.86
N SER A 54 -11.99 -3.43 -11.92
CA SER A 54 -12.31 -3.54 -10.50
C SER A 54 -13.68 -2.92 -10.20
N SER A 55 -14.37 -3.48 -9.23
CA SER A 55 -15.68 -3.02 -8.76
C SER A 55 -15.59 -2.47 -7.34
N ALA A 56 -16.70 -1.89 -6.84
CA ALA A 56 -16.81 -1.56 -5.43
C ALA A 56 -16.54 -2.81 -4.56
N ALA A 57 -16.01 -2.60 -3.36
CA ALA A 57 -15.85 -3.69 -2.41
C ALA A 57 -17.21 -4.38 -2.17
N LEU A 58 -17.19 -5.71 -2.11
CA LEU A 58 -18.36 -6.57 -1.91
C LEU A 58 -18.96 -6.39 -0.51
N GLU A 59 -18.14 -5.99 0.46
CA GLU A 59 -18.54 -5.68 1.83
C GLU A 59 -17.65 -4.56 2.40
N PRO A 60 -18.12 -3.80 3.40
CA PRO A 60 -17.29 -2.81 4.06
C PRO A 60 -16.25 -3.48 4.98
N PHE A 61 -15.09 -2.84 5.13
CA PHE A 61 -14.15 -3.21 6.19
C PHE A 61 -14.42 -2.38 7.45
N ARG A 62 -14.55 -3.05 8.60
CA ARG A 62 -14.60 -2.42 9.92
C ARG A 62 -13.92 -3.32 10.94
N GLY A 63 -12.81 -2.86 11.48
CA GLY A 63 -12.04 -3.61 12.46
C GLY A 63 -10.58 -3.24 12.45
N GLY A 64 -9.77 -4.05 13.10
CA GLY A 64 -8.35 -3.88 13.18
C GLY A 64 -7.57 -4.91 12.40
N LEU A 65 -6.45 -4.46 11.85
CA LEU A 65 -5.39 -5.28 11.31
C LEU A 65 -4.32 -5.41 12.40
N LEU A 66 -4.23 -6.59 13.02
CA LEU A 66 -3.15 -6.91 13.94
C LEU A 66 -1.99 -7.51 13.14
N ILE A 67 -0.88 -6.78 13.11
CA ILE A 67 0.34 -7.12 12.38
C ILE A 67 1.38 -7.62 13.37
N ASP A 68 2.01 -8.75 13.04
CA ASP A 68 3.10 -9.30 13.86
C ASP A 68 4.45 -8.66 13.51
N GLU A 69 5.32 -8.56 14.51
CA GLU A 69 6.69 -8.08 14.29
C GLU A 69 7.42 -9.02 13.31
N THR A 70 7.95 -8.43 12.24
CA THR A 70 8.49 -9.20 11.12
C THR A 70 9.80 -8.59 10.61
N PRO A 71 10.86 -9.38 10.39
CA PRO A 71 12.09 -8.87 9.77
C PRO A 71 11.81 -8.26 8.40
N MET A 72 12.28 -7.03 8.18
CA MET A 72 12.16 -6.34 6.91
C MET A 72 13.35 -6.69 6.01
N GLU A 73 13.07 -7.05 4.75
CA GLU A 73 14.11 -7.15 3.73
C GLU A 73 14.45 -5.74 3.21
N MET A 74 15.50 -5.14 3.79
CA MET A 74 15.92 -3.76 3.50
C MET A 74 17.09 -3.72 2.52
N ARG A 75 17.10 -2.73 1.62
CA ARG A 75 18.17 -2.49 0.64
C ARG A 75 18.48 -0.99 0.47
N PRO A 76 19.69 -0.51 0.81
CA PRO A 76 20.71 -1.22 1.61
C PRO A 76 20.20 -1.53 3.02
N PRO A 77 20.78 -2.53 3.72
CA PRO A 77 20.50 -2.71 5.14
C PRO A 77 20.95 -1.46 5.92
N LEU A 78 20.13 -1.01 6.87
CA LEU A 78 20.56 -0.01 7.83
C LEU A 78 21.54 -0.63 8.84
N GLY A 79 22.48 0.16 9.33
CA GLY A 79 23.36 -0.27 10.41
C GLY A 79 22.57 -0.57 11.69
N GLU A 80 23.11 -1.45 12.53
CA GLU A 80 22.59 -1.60 13.89
C GLU A 80 22.89 -0.31 14.66
N GLY A 81 21.85 0.45 15.01
CA GLY A 81 22.01 1.64 15.84
C GLY A 81 22.61 1.25 17.19
N GLN A 82 23.76 1.83 17.56
CA GLN A 82 24.31 1.64 18.90
C GLN A 82 23.43 2.39 19.92
N GLY A 83 22.77 1.65 20.83
CA GLY A 83 22.38 2.23 22.13
C GLY A 83 20.93 2.16 22.60
N SER A 84 20.01 1.39 22.00
CA SER A 84 18.63 1.31 22.54
C SER A 84 18.02 -0.08 22.69
N GLY A 85 18.65 -1.14 22.18
CA GLY A 85 18.07 -2.50 22.16
C GLY A 85 16.88 -2.67 21.19
N LYS A 86 16.42 -1.58 20.54
CA LYS A 86 15.40 -1.62 19.48
C LYS A 86 16.03 -1.89 18.12
N LYS A 87 15.34 -2.65 17.26
CA LYS A 87 15.83 -3.19 15.98
C LYS A 87 15.23 -2.42 14.80
N SER A 88 16.09 -1.74 14.04
CA SER A 88 15.72 -0.98 12.82
C SER A 88 15.33 -1.87 11.64
N HIS A 89 15.69 -3.16 11.68
CA HIS A 89 15.37 -4.14 10.65
C HIS A 89 14.05 -4.91 10.91
N GLN A 90 13.23 -4.47 11.88
CA GLN A 90 11.96 -5.11 12.23
C GLN A 90 10.79 -4.19 11.88
N PHE A 91 9.81 -4.70 11.14
CA PHE A 91 8.52 -4.04 11.01
C PHE A 91 7.81 -4.12 12.38
N PRO A 92 7.20 -3.04 12.90
CA PRO A 92 6.61 -3.05 14.23
C PRO A 92 5.41 -3.99 14.33
N SER A 93 5.28 -4.70 15.46
CA SER A 93 4.00 -5.30 15.79
C SER A 93 3.03 -4.19 16.17
N VAL A 94 1.87 -4.14 15.51
CA VAL A 94 0.93 -3.03 15.64
C VAL A 94 -0.49 -3.43 15.32
N TRP A 95 -1.44 -2.82 16.02
CA TRP A 95 -2.86 -2.87 15.69
C TRP A 95 -3.27 -1.61 14.94
N LEU A 96 -3.82 -1.76 13.73
CA LEU A 96 -4.27 -0.66 12.88
C LEU A 96 -5.78 -0.78 12.62
N GLY A 97 -6.57 0.10 13.26
CA GLY A 97 -8.02 0.15 13.07
C GLY A 97 -8.42 0.89 11.80
N PHE A 98 -9.43 0.39 11.09
CA PHE A 98 -10.02 1.04 9.92
C PHE A 98 -11.55 0.90 9.85
N ILE A 99 -12.17 1.83 9.11
CA ILE A 99 -13.55 1.76 8.63
C ILE A 99 -13.60 2.04 7.12
N THR A 100 -14.69 1.65 6.45
CA THR A 100 -14.96 2.03 5.06
C THR A 100 -16.00 3.14 4.95
N MET A 101 -15.73 4.14 4.11
CA MET A 101 -16.70 5.16 3.68
C MET A 101 -16.50 5.48 2.21
N ASP A 102 -17.55 5.36 1.39
CA ASP A 102 -17.54 5.74 -0.03
C ASP A 102 -16.36 5.14 -0.84
N GLY A 103 -15.99 3.89 -0.54
CA GLY A 103 -14.86 3.19 -1.20
C GLY A 103 -13.47 3.58 -0.66
N GLU A 104 -13.40 4.47 0.34
CA GLU A 104 -12.17 4.79 1.05
C GLU A 104 -11.98 3.91 2.28
N LEU A 105 -10.73 3.50 2.52
CA LEU A 105 -10.31 2.87 3.76
C LEU A 105 -9.80 3.97 4.70
N ILE A 106 -10.50 4.22 5.80
CA ILE A 106 -10.21 5.34 6.70
C ILE A 106 -9.63 4.80 8.00
N PRO A 107 -8.41 5.21 8.40
CA PRO A 107 -7.83 4.76 9.65
C PRO A 107 -8.58 5.37 10.84
N VAL A 108 -8.69 4.59 11.93
CA VAL A 108 -9.34 5.01 13.18
C VAL A 108 -8.56 6.10 13.88
N THR A 109 -7.24 6.15 13.70
CA THR A 109 -6.38 7.26 14.13
C THR A 109 -5.58 7.80 12.96
N SER A 110 -5.38 9.13 12.94
CA SER A 110 -4.44 9.80 12.03
C SER A 110 -3.13 10.19 12.73
N ASP A 111 -3.01 9.84 14.01
CA ASP A 111 -1.85 10.18 14.83
C ASP A 111 -0.76 9.11 14.72
N VAL A 112 0.42 9.45 15.24
CA VAL A 112 1.55 8.52 15.33
C VAL A 112 1.20 7.37 16.27
N VAL A 113 1.17 6.15 15.75
CA VAL A 113 1.09 4.92 16.54
C VAL A 113 2.51 4.52 16.93
N ARG A 114 2.80 4.53 18.24
CA ARG A 114 4.16 4.37 18.74
C ARG A 114 4.63 2.92 18.71
N ALA A 115 5.90 2.68 18.41
CA ALA A 115 6.57 1.42 18.68
C ALA A 115 6.47 1.10 20.18
N GLY A 116 5.70 0.06 20.53
CA GLY A 116 5.36 -0.29 21.91
C GLY A 116 3.88 -0.09 22.25
N SER A 117 3.04 0.31 21.28
CA SER A 117 1.57 0.34 21.46
C SER A 117 1.00 -1.05 21.72
N LEU A 118 1.74 -2.11 21.35
CA LEU A 118 1.51 -3.49 21.78
C LEU A 118 2.69 -3.97 22.64
N PRO A 119 2.46 -4.88 23.60
CA PRO A 119 3.53 -5.52 24.36
C PRO A 119 4.58 -6.17 23.45
N ASP A 120 5.83 -6.21 23.91
CA ASP A 120 6.92 -7.03 23.35
C ASP A 120 7.42 -6.70 21.93
N THR A 121 7.09 -5.55 21.33
CA THR A 121 7.75 -5.13 20.08
C THR A 121 9.18 -4.63 20.35
N SER A 122 10.13 -5.19 19.60
CA SER A 122 11.53 -4.76 19.57
C SER A 122 11.82 -3.78 18.44
N SER A 123 10.87 -3.51 17.54
CA SER A 123 11.02 -2.52 16.47
C SER A 123 11.27 -1.09 16.99
N SER A 124 12.08 -0.34 16.26
CA SER A 124 12.33 1.09 16.53
C SER A 124 11.33 2.04 15.87
N TRP A 125 10.46 1.54 14.99
CA TRP A 125 9.64 2.39 14.12
C TRP A 125 8.28 2.71 14.71
N ASP A 126 8.00 4.00 14.86
CA ASP A 126 6.62 4.46 14.97
C ASP A 126 5.95 4.38 13.58
N ILE A 127 4.62 4.29 13.52
CA ILE A 127 3.89 4.24 12.26
C ILE A 127 2.78 5.28 12.21
N VAL A 128 2.69 5.97 11.07
CA VAL A 128 1.55 6.85 10.74
C VAL A 128 0.82 6.22 9.56
N VAL A 129 -0.50 6.15 9.65
CA VAL A 129 -1.34 5.57 8.59
C VAL A 129 -2.24 6.64 7.99
N ARG A 130 -2.40 6.60 6.67
CA ARG A 130 -3.21 7.55 5.91
C ARG A 130 -4.35 6.82 5.20
N PRO A 131 -5.43 7.54 4.84
CA PRO A 131 -6.54 6.97 4.09
C PRO A 131 -6.09 6.26 2.81
N GLY A 132 -6.85 5.23 2.46
CA GLY A 132 -6.60 4.36 1.33
C GLY A 132 -7.87 4.01 0.59
N ARG A 133 -7.91 2.86 -0.10
CA ARG A 133 -9.07 2.42 -0.87
C ARG A 133 -9.42 0.97 -0.63
N VAL A 134 -10.70 0.66 -0.80
CA VAL A 134 -11.19 -0.71 -0.88
C VAL A 134 -11.89 -0.97 -2.21
N TRP A 135 -11.68 -2.14 -2.77
CA TRP A 135 -12.31 -2.56 -4.03
C TRP A 135 -12.37 -4.08 -4.11
N SER A 136 -13.11 -4.60 -5.08
CA SER A 136 -13.06 -6.01 -5.45
C SER A 136 -12.45 -6.16 -6.83
N ASP A 137 -11.66 -7.22 -7.02
CA ASP A 137 -11.15 -7.61 -8.33
C ASP A 137 -11.81 -8.92 -8.76
N PRO A 138 -12.27 -9.05 -10.02
CA PRO A 138 -12.86 -10.30 -10.52
C PRO A 138 -11.93 -11.51 -10.41
N MET A 139 -10.61 -11.30 -10.34
CA MET A 139 -9.62 -12.37 -10.22
C MET A 139 -9.43 -12.86 -8.78
N ASP A 140 -9.99 -12.20 -7.77
CA ASP A 140 -9.80 -12.56 -6.36
C ASP A 140 -10.94 -13.43 -5.80
N GLU A 141 -11.73 -14.07 -6.67
CA GLU A 141 -12.71 -15.12 -6.30
C GLU A 141 -13.66 -14.75 -5.13
N GLY A 142 -14.05 -13.48 -5.02
CA GLY A 142 -14.92 -12.96 -3.96
C GLY A 142 -14.21 -12.40 -2.73
N TRP A 143 -12.90 -12.21 -2.78
CA TRP A 143 -12.16 -11.39 -1.80
C TRP A 143 -12.19 -9.92 -2.20
N ASN A 144 -12.09 -9.06 -1.19
CA ASN A 144 -11.87 -7.63 -1.37
C ASN A 144 -10.39 -7.31 -1.17
N ARG A 145 -9.91 -6.27 -1.86
CA ARG A 145 -8.61 -5.65 -1.61
C ARG A 145 -8.81 -4.38 -0.80
N ALA A 146 -7.88 -4.14 0.10
CA ALA A 146 -7.75 -2.90 0.85
C ALA A 146 -6.30 -2.44 0.76
N SER A 147 -6.06 -1.24 0.25
CA SER A 147 -4.73 -0.62 0.25
C SER A 147 -4.74 0.67 1.05
N PHE A 148 -3.60 0.99 1.65
CA PHE A 148 -3.39 2.24 2.38
C PHE A 148 -1.93 2.68 2.30
N SER A 149 -1.70 3.98 2.50
CA SER A 149 -0.36 4.53 2.63
C SER A 149 0.01 4.67 4.10
N PHE A 150 1.29 4.51 4.40
CA PHE A 150 1.83 4.64 5.74
C PHE A 150 3.20 5.32 5.69
N ALA A 151 3.69 5.74 6.84
CA ALA A 151 5.08 6.15 7.03
C ALA A 151 5.64 5.46 8.26
N LEU A 152 6.82 4.85 8.14
CA LEU A 152 7.64 4.53 9.31
C LEU A 152 8.35 5.80 9.76
N VAL A 153 8.31 6.08 11.05
CA VAL A 153 8.91 7.27 11.65
C VAL A 153 9.95 6.82 12.65
N ASP A 154 11.19 7.27 12.45
CA ASP A 154 12.23 7.12 13.47
C ASP A 154 11.96 8.15 14.58
N PRO A 155 11.63 7.72 15.82
CA PRO A 155 11.34 8.64 16.91
C PRO A 155 12.57 9.45 17.37
N SER A 156 13.79 9.00 17.04
CA SER A 156 15.03 9.64 17.46
C SER A 156 15.47 10.76 16.50
N SER A 157 15.41 10.52 15.19
CA SER A 157 15.80 11.49 14.17
C SER A 157 14.63 12.27 13.59
N GLY A 158 13.40 11.77 13.73
CA GLY A 158 12.21 12.25 13.04
C GLY A 158 12.18 11.89 11.55
N ALA A 159 13.12 11.08 11.06
CA ALA A 159 13.14 10.63 9.67
C ALA A 159 11.89 9.79 9.37
N THR A 160 11.34 10.00 8.18
CA THR A 160 10.14 9.30 7.70
C THR A 160 10.43 8.50 6.44
N HIS A 161 9.92 7.28 6.40
CA HIS A 161 10.00 6.38 5.25
C HIS A 161 8.58 6.04 4.80
N ASP A 162 8.14 6.65 3.70
CA ASP A 162 6.81 6.43 3.17
C ASP A 162 6.70 5.07 2.47
N GLY A 163 5.58 4.41 2.71
CA GLY A 163 5.26 3.11 2.14
C GLY A 163 3.80 2.99 1.76
N VAL A 164 3.52 1.92 1.01
CA VAL A 164 2.18 1.50 0.63
C VAL A 164 2.00 0.03 1.00
N ALA A 165 0.82 -0.30 1.52
CA ALA A 165 0.48 -1.65 1.90
C ALA A 165 -0.88 -2.05 1.31
N MET A 166 -1.08 -3.36 1.14
CA MET A 166 -2.32 -3.93 0.65
C MET A 166 -2.55 -5.32 1.24
N PHE A 167 -3.78 -5.59 1.66
CA PHE A 167 -4.23 -6.90 2.14
C PHE A 167 -5.53 -7.30 1.44
N LEU A 168 -5.79 -8.61 1.45
CA LEU A 168 -7.06 -9.18 1.02
C LEU A 168 -7.91 -9.50 2.25
N TYR A 169 -9.21 -9.23 2.17
CA TYR A 169 -10.16 -9.58 3.23
C TYR A 169 -11.48 -10.16 2.70
N ARG A 170 -12.11 -10.99 3.53
CA ARG A 170 -13.46 -11.51 3.37
C ARG A 170 -14.09 -11.71 4.74
N GLY A 171 -15.09 -10.90 5.10
CA GLY A 171 -15.59 -10.81 6.46
C GLY A 171 -14.46 -10.49 7.45
N THR A 172 -14.22 -11.40 8.38
CA THR A 172 -13.12 -11.32 9.36
C THR A 172 -11.88 -12.12 8.95
N GLU A 173 -11.87 -12.74 7.76
CA GLU A 173 -10.67 -13.40 7.24
C GLU A 173 -9.78 -12.36 6.58
N ILE A 174 -8.49 -12.39 6.91
CA ILE A 174 -7.46 -11.52 6.35
C ILE A 174 -6.31 -12.40 5.84
N ARG A 175 -5.77 -12.05 4.68
CA ARG A 175 -4.50 -12.59 4.16
C ARG A 175 -3.34 -11.69 4.56
N ASP A 176 -2.13 -12.25 4.53
CA ASP A 176 -0.90 -11.50 4.82
C ASP A 176 -0.87 -10.15 4.11
N LEU A 177 -0.38 -9.14 4.82
CA LEU A 177 -0.28 -7.78 4.31
C LEU A 177 0.99 -7.66 3.48
N ARG A 178 0.87 -7.34 2.19
CA ARG A 178 2.03 -6.91 1.40
C ARG A 178 2.32 -5.45 1.66
N TYR A 179 3.59 -5.11 1.78
CA TYR A 179 4.03 -3.73 1.84
C TYR A 179 5.21 -3.48 0.90
N GLN A 180 5.40 -2.21 0.55
CA GLN A 180 6.66 -1.70 0.03
C GLN A 180 6.92 -0.27 0.52
N ILE A 181 8.18 0.03 0.77
CA ILE A 181 8.75 1.33 1.12
C ILE A 181 9.71 1.64 0.00
N VAL A 182 9.43 2.72 -0.74
CA VAL A 182 10.29 3.19 -1.82
C VAL A 182 10.88 4.54 -1.44
N PRO A 183 12.19 4.76 -1.64
CA PRO A 183 12.77 6.03 -1.28
C PRO A 183 12.34 7.11 -2.29
N GLU A 184 11.58 8.11 -1.84
CA GLU A 184 11.23 9.26 -2.68
C GLU A 184 12.29 10.38 -2.62
N LYS A 185 13.09 10.45 -1.56
CA LYS A 185 14.15 11.46 -1.39
C LYS A 185 15.08 11.04 -0.26
N THR A 186 16.39 11.32 -0.37
CA THR A 186 17.34 11.14 0.74
C THR A 186 16.80 11.87 1.96
N ALA A 187 16.53 11.14 3.05
CA ALA A 187 16.27 11.75 4.34
C ALA A 187 17.43 12.70 4.66
N ALA A 188 17.18 13.82 5.36
CA ALA A 188 18.26 14.72 5.77
C ALA A 188 19.31 13.99 6.63
N SER A 189 18.93 12.87 7.27
CA SER A 189 19.81 11.96 8.00
C SER A 189 20.69 11.07 7.11
N GLY A 190 20.45 11.01 5.80
CA GLY A 190 21.18 10.13 4.86
C GLY A 190 20.76 8.66 4.90
N GLU A 191 19.85 8.29 5.79
CA GLU A 191 19.32 6.94 5.92
C GLU A 191 18.27 6.70 4.82
N CYS A 192 18.67 6.02 3.76
CA CYS A 192 17.82 5.72 2.62
C CYS A 192 17.79 4.20 2.45
N PHE A 193 16.61 3.62 2.46
CA PHE A 193 16.42 2.21 2.17
C PHE A 193 15.12 1.99 1.40
N THR A 194 15.12 0.95 0.60
CA THR A 194 13.91 0.32 0.07
C THR A 194 13.61 -0.89 0.94
N ALA A 195 12.35 -1.20 1.20
CA ALA A 195 11.93 -2.46 1.83
C ALA A 195 10.61 -2.94 1.23
N ALA A 196 10.37 -4.25 1.21
CA ALA A 196 9.11 -4.83 0.77
C ALA A 196 9.05 -6.29 1.21
N GLY A 197 7.84 -6.80 1.34
CA GLY A 197 7.63 -8.17 1.76
C GLY A 197 6.18 -8.42 2.14
N LEU A 198 5.98 -9.54 2.85
CA LEU A 198 4.71 -9.92 3.47
C LEU A 198 4.84 -9.80 4.97
N LEU A 199 3.77 -9.35 5.60
CA LEU A 199 3.63 -9.26 7.04
C LEU A 199 2.45 -10.16 7.45
N PRO A 200 2.66 -11.14 8.33
CA PRO A 200 1.56 -11.88 8.93
C PRO A 200 0.57 -10.91 9.55
N ALA A 201 -0.69 -11.02 9.15
CA ALA A 201 -1.73 -10.12 9.60
C ALA A 201 -3.02 -10.88 9.86
N ARG A 202 -3.73 -10.50 10.92
CA ARG A 202 -5.01 -11.08 11.29
C ARG A 202 -6.04 -10.01 11.61
N PHE A 203 -7.30 -10.39 11.48
CA PHE A 203 -8.39 -9.56 11.95
C PHE A 203 -8.45 -9.57 13.47
N GLU A 204 -8.56 -8.37 14.04
CA GLU A 204 -8.89 -8.19 15.45
C GLU A 204 -9.98 -7.14 15.56
N ALA A 205 -11.10 -7.51 16.20
CA ALA A 205 -12.16 -6.56 16.47
C ALA A 205 -11.68 -5.48 17.44
N GLY A 206 -12.03 -4.22 17.17
CA GLY A 206 -11.77 -3.11 18.08
C GLY A 206 -13.05 -2.35 18.41
N ASP A 207 -13.03 -1.63 19.53
CA ASP A 207 -14.07 -0.67 19.87
C ASP A 207 -13.87 0.60 19.03
N ILE A 208 -14.58 0.66 17.90
CA ILE A 208 -14.45 1.73 16.91
C ILE A 208 -15.72 2.58 16.91
N ASP A 209 -15.59 3.81 17.42
CA ASP A 209 -16.59 4.86 17.23
C ASP A 209 -16.54 5.40 15.79
N GLU A 210 -17.30 4.73 14.94
CA GLU A 210 -17.37 5.02 13.51
C GLU A 210 -17.90 6.42 13.22
N ALA A 211 -18.83 6.94 14.03
CA ALA A 211 -19.38 8.28 13.84
C ALA A 211 -18.29 9.35 14.02
N THR A 212 -17.47 9.21 15.06
CA THR A 212 -16.33 10.09 15.32
C THR A 212 -15.28 10.00 14.20
N VAL A 213 -14.95 8.79 13.74
CA VAL A 213 -13.98 8.59 12.64
C VAL A 213 -14.47 9.23 11.33
N ARG A 214 -15.75 9.04 10.97
CA ARG A 214 -16.38 9.65 9.78
C ARG A 214 -16.39 11.18 9.90
N ALA A 215 -16.80 11.72 11.05
CA ALA A 215 -16.86 13.16 11.29
C ALA A 215 -15.48 13.81 11.14
N ARG A 216 -14.43 13.22 11.74
CA ARG A 216 -13.04 13.69 11.60
C ARG A 216 -12.59 13.70 10.15
N HIS A 217 -12.84 12.61 9.42
CA HIS A 217 -12.43 12.50 8.02
C HIS A 217 -13.15 13.51 7.12
N LEU A 218 -14.47 13.70 7.30
CA LEU A 218 -15.23 14.71 6.56
C LEU A 218 -14.77 16.14 6.87
N ALA A 219 -14.38 16.42 8.12
CA ALA A 219 -13.81 17.71 8.49
C ALA A 219 -12.46 17.96 7.79
N ALA A 220 -11.58 16.95 7.75
CA ALA A 220 -10.29 17.04 7.07
C ALA A 220 -10.43 17.31 5.55
N ARG A 221 -11.44 16.74 4.88
CA ARG A 221 -11.73 17.00 3.46
C ARG A 221 -12.19 18.43 3.17
N LYS A 222 -12.74 19.13 4.16
CA LYS A 222 -13.22 20.52 4.03
C LYS A 222 -12.15 21.55 4.39
N ALA A 223 -11.09 21.14 5.10
CA ALA A 223 -10.02 22.05 5.48
C ALA A 223 -9.25 22.51 4.23
N PRO A 224 -8.99 23.82 4.05
CA PRO A 224 -8.11 24.28 2.99
C PRO A 224 -6.70 23.71 3.19
N PRO A 225 -5.93 23.43 2.11
CA PRO A 225 -4.55 23.01 2.25
C PRO A 225 -3.81 24.06 3.07
N SER A 226 -3.16 23.63 4.15
CA SER A 226 -2.38 24.53 5.00
C SER A 226 -1.27 25.16 4.16
N LEU A 227 -1.43 26.42 3.75
CA LEU A 227 -0.34 27.22 3.23
C LEU A 227 0.68 27.35 4.35
N GLY A 228 1.83 26.69 4.19
CA GLY A 228 2.96 26.80 5.10
C GLY A 228 3.37 28.26 5.22
N GLY A 229 2.90 28.91 6.29
CA GLY A 229 3.24 30.28 6.61
C GLY A 229 4.65 30.34 7.17
N SER A 230 5.61 30.70 6.32
CA SER A 230 6.79 31.47 6.75
C SER A 230 6.86 32.73 5.90
N ALA A 231 5.93 33.65 6.14
CA ALA A 231 6.11 35.05 5.79
C ALA A 231 7.04 35.66 6.84
N THR A 232 8.35 35.46 6.69
CA THR A 232 9.34 36.34 7.30
C THR A 232 9.34 37.66 6.54
N ALA A 233 8.38 38.54 6.87
CA ALA A 233 8.56 39.96 6.67
C ALA A 233 9.42 40.45 7.84
N ARG A 234 10.68 40.80 7.58
CA ARG A 234 11.44 41.70 8.46
C ARG A 234 11.48 43.09 7.83
N PRO A 235 11.43 44.14 8.67
CA PRO A 235 11.41 45.54 8.24
C PRO A 235 12.71 45.96 7.53
#